data_AF-A0A931KU36-F1
#
_entry.id   AF-A0A931KU36-F1
#
_cell.length_a   1.000
_cell.length_b   1.000
_cell.length_c   1.000
_cell.angle_alpha   90.00
_cell.angle_beta   90.00
_cell.angle_gamma   90.00
#
_symmetry.space_group_name_H-M   'P 1'
#
loop_
_entity.id
_entity.type
_entity.pdbx_description
1 polymer ?
#
loop_
_entity_poly.entity_id
_entity_poly.type
_entity_poly.pdbx_seq_one_letter_code
_entity_poly.pdbx_strand_id
1 'polypeptide(L)'
;MTGRTDPTLDVAARALAVVLDLQADDLRADSPLDDLGADSIARVLWADAVEDQTAAAGSPLVVDDDAALATATTLGDLAARLAPAGGR
;
A
#
# COMPACT_ATOMS: atom_id res chain seq x y z
N MET A 1 -16.81 -4.22 15.46
CA MET A 1 -16.38 -4.00 14.06
C MET A 1 -15.51 -2.75 14.04
N THR A 2 -14.29 -2.85 14.58
CA THR A 2 -13.23 -1.82 14.55
C THR A 2 -12.38 -2.21 13.34
N GLY A 3 -12.51 -1.61 12.15
CA GLY A 3 -12.52 -0.17 11.87
C GLY A 3 -11.12 0.17 11.39
N ARG A 4 -10.85 0.07 10.07
CA ARG A 4 -9.60 0.56 9.50
C ARG A 4 -9.66 2.09 9.55
N THR A 5 -9.23 2.68 10.66
CA THR A 5 -9.29 4.14 10.91
C THR A 5 -8.17 4.91 10.23
N ASP A 6 -7.16 4.22 9.69
CA ASP A 6 -6.06 4.86 8.97
C ASP A 6 -6.35 4.85 7.45
N PRO A 7 -6.53 6.02 6.81
CA PRO A 7 -6.82 6.12 5.38
C PRO A 7 -5.67 5.63 4.50
N THR A 8 -4.41 5.78 4.94
CA THR A 8 -3.25 5.30 4.18
C THR A 8 -3.18 3.78 4.19
N LEU A 9 -3.54 3.16 5.32
CA LEU A 9 -3.66 1.71 5.42
C LEU A 9 -4.77 1.16 4.52
N ASP A 10 -5.88 1.89 4.36
CA ASP A 10 -6.97 1.45 3.48
C ASP A 10 -6.57 1.46 2.01
N VAL A 11 -5.92 2.54 1.59
CA VAL A 11 -5.35 2.64 0.24
C VAL A 11 -4.31 1.54 0.01
N ALA A 12 -3.37 1.36 0.95
CA ALA A 12 -2.35 0.33 0.85
C ALA A 12 -2.96 -1.08 0.75
N ALA A 13 -3.97 -1.38 1.56
CA ALA A 13 -4.66 -2.67 1.55
C ALA A 13 -5.38 -2.90 0.21
N ARG A 14 -6.10 -1.89 -0.30
CA ARG A 14 -6.84 -2.00 -1.56
C ARG A 14 -5.91 -2.18 -2.76
N ALA A 15 -4.81 -1.42 -2.81
CA ALA A 15 -3.79 -1.61 -3.84
C ALA A 15 -3.18 -3.00 -3.80
N LEU A 16 -2.82 -3.49 -2.62
CA LEU A 16 -2.18 -4.80 -2.49
C LEU A 16 -3.15 -5.94 -2.82
N ALA A 17 -4.41 -5.78 -2.44
CA ALA A 17 -5.49 -6.70 -2.80
C ALA A 17 -5.68 -6.81 -4.32
N VAL A 18 -5.59 -5.69 -5.05
CA VAL A 18 -5.66 -5.71 -6.52
C VAL A 18 -4.46 -6.41 -7.13
N VAL A 19 -3.25 -6.15 -6.63
CA VAL A 19 -2.02 -6.74 -7.18
C VAL A 19 -1.94 -8.25 -6.95
N LEU A 20 -2.37 -8.72 -5.78
CA LEU A 20 -2.23 -10.11 -5.36
C LEU A 20 -3.53 -10.93 -5.51
N ASP A 21 -4.58 -10.34 -6.07
CA ASP A 21 -5.93 -10.95 -6.17
C ASP A 21 -6.47 -11.44 -4.81
N LEU A 22 -6.31 -10.60 -3.78
CA LEU A 22 -6.77 -10.85 -2.41
C LEU A 22 -8.01 -10.01 -2.07
N GLN A 23 -8.62 -10.28 -0.92
CA GLN A 23 -9.69 -9.45 -0.37
C GLN A 23 -9.09 -8.39 0.56
N ALA A 24 -9.32 -7.11 0.26
CA ALA A 24 -8.77 -6.01 1.04
C ALA A 24 -9.19 -6.06 2.51
N ASP A 25 -10.40 -6.52 2.82
CA ASP A 25 -10.93 -6.59 4.19
C ASP A 25 -10.21 -7.62 5.08
N ASP A 26 -9.51 -8.58 4.49
CA ASP A 26 -8.72 -9.59 5.21
C ASP A 26 -7.32 -9.07 5.57
N LEU A 27 -6.87 -7.98 4.95
CA LEU A 27 -5.54 -7.41 5.15
C LEU A 27 -5.49 -6.47 6.36
N ARG A 28 -4.49 -6.67 7.20
CA ARG A 28 -4.26 -5.90 8.44
C ARG A 28 -2.90 -5.24 8.42
N ALA A 29 -2.70 -4.24 9.27
CA ALA A 29 -1.44 -3.52 9.38
C ALA A 29 -0.26 -4.45 9.71
N ASP A 30 -0.50 -5.50 10.49
CA ASP A 30 0.46 -6.51 10.91
C ASP A 30 0.57 -7.70 9.94
N SER A 31 -0.17 -7.70 8.82
CA SER A 31 -0.08 -8.76 7.81
C SER A 31 1.34 -8.82 7.22
N PRO A 32 2.05 -9.95 7.36
CA PRO A 32 3.41 -10.10 6.82
C PRO A 32 3.39 -10.17 5.30
N LEU A 33 4.23 -9.38 4.64
CA LEU A 33 4.26 -9.31 3.17
C LEU A 33 4.67 -10.64 2.53
N ASP A 34 5.60 -11.36 3.15
CA ASP A 34 6.08 -12.65 2.64
C ASP A 34 4.98 -13.71 2.68
N ASP A 35 4.13 -13.70 3.72
CA ASP A 35 2.99 -14.61 3.86
C ASP A 35 1.87 -14.31 2.85
N LEU A 36 1.77 -13.05 2.41
CA LEU A 36 0.83 -12.62 1.36
C LEU A 36 1.35 -12.91 -0.06
N GLY A 37 2.64 -13.22 -0.22
CA GLY A 37 3.28 -13.36 -1.53
C GLY A 37 3.68 -12.02 -2.16
N ALA A 38 3.83 -10.95 -1.36
CA ALA A 38 4.25 -9.64 -1.83
C ALA A 38 5.78 -9.56 -2.03
N ASP A 39 6.25 -10.16 -3.13
CA ASP A 39 7.64 -10.08 -3.57
C ASP A 39 8.04 -8.68 -4.08
N SER A 40 9.29 -8.51 -4.52
CA SER A 40 9.79 -7.24 -5.00
C SER A 40 9.04 -6.67 -6.21
N ILE A 41 8.52 -7.52 -7.09
CA ILE A 41 7.76 -7.09 -8.26
C ILE A 41 6.37 -6.65 -7.81
N ALA A 42 5.72 -7.45 -6.96
CA ALA A 42 4.42 -7.10 -6.39
C ALA A 42 4.45 -5.76 -5.64
N ARG A 43 5.55 -5.45 -4.93
CA ARG A 43 5.72 -4.18 -4.23
C ARG A 43 5.85 -2.97 -5.17
N VAL A 44 6.47 -3.14 -6.33
CA VAL A 44 6.54 -2.08 -7.35
C VAL A 44 5.17 -1.88 -8.00
N LEU A 45 4.50 -2.96 -8.40
CA LEU A 45 3.15 -2.90 -8.95
C LEU A 45 2.13 -2.32 -7.94
N TRP A 46 2.37 -2.57 -6.65
CA TRP A 46 1.59 -1.96 -5.58
C TRP A 46 1.73 -0.44 -5.55
N ALA A 47 2.95 0.09 -5.73
CA ALA A 47 3.17 1.53 -5.77
C ALA A 47 2.41 2.18 -6.94
N ASP A 48 2.51 1.59 -8.15
CA ASP A 48 1.76 2.03 -9.33
C ASP A 48 0.23 2.01 -9.06
N ALA A 49 -0.26 0.91 -8.46
CA ALA A 49 -1.68 0.76 -8.13
C ALA A 49 -2.17 1.78 -7.10
N VAL A 50 -1.33 2.21 -6.15
CA VAL A 50 -1.66 3.28 -5.20
C VAL A 50 -1.80 4.61 -5.93
N GLU A 51 -0.84 4.95 -6.80
CA GLU A 51 -0.86 6.19 -7.57
C GLU A 51 -2.12 6.28 -8.43
N ASP A 52 -2.44 5.23 -9.18
CA ASP A 52 -3.63 5.17 -10.03
C ASP A 52 -4.93 5.36 -9.24
N GLN A 53 -5.08 4.67 -8.11
CA GLN A 53 -6.29 4.75 -7.28
C GLN A 53 -6.50 6.14 -6.68
N THR A 54 -5.41 6.79 -6.27
CA THR A 54 -5.48 8.05 -5.52
C THR A 54 -5.48 9.28 -6.43
N ALA A 55 -4.84 9.18 -7.60
CA ALA A 55 -4.94 10.18 -8.65
C ALA A 55 -6.38 10.34 -9.15
N ALA A 56 -7.09 9.24 -9.36
CA ALA A 56 -8.51 9.27 -9.74
C ALA A 56 -9.41 9.94 -8.69
N ALA A 57 -9.02 9.88 -7.41
CA ALA A 57 -9.72 10.52 -6.29
C ALA A 57 -9.31 11.99 -6.06
N GLY A 58 -8.35 12.52 -6.81
CA GLY A 58 -7.89 13.91 -6.70
C GLY A 58 -6.94 14.19 -5.53
N SER A 59 -6.43 13.14 -4.88
CA SER A 59 -5.45 13.25 -3.78
C SER A 59 -4.33 12.23 -4.00
N PRO A 60 -3.49 12.40 -5.04
CA PRO A 60 -2.48 11.42 -5.41
C PRO A 60 -1.52 11.16 -4.25
N LEU A 61 -1.36 9.89 -3.92
CA LEU A 61 -0.34 9.37 -3.01
C LEU A 61 0.71 8.64 -3.83
N VAL A 62 1.97 8.88 -3.50
CA VAL A 62 3.15 8.26 -4.14
C VAL A 62 4.01 7.59 -3.08
N VAL A 63 4.90 6.72 -3.52
CA VAL A 63 6.00 6.23 -2.69
C VAL A 63 7.18 7.19 -2.84
N ASP A 64 7.63 7.82 -1.75
CA ASP A 64 8.71 8.82 -1.80
C ASP A 64 10.11 8.18 -1.93
N ASP A 65 10.26 6.91 -1.51
CA ASP A 65 11.52 6.16 -1.54
C ASP A 65 11.30 4.67 -1.87
N ASP A 66 11.66 4.27 -3.10
CA ASP A 66 11.60 2.89 -3.57
C ASP A 66 12.50 1.94 -2.76
N ALA A 67 13.64 2.44 -2.24
CA ALA A 67 14.50 1.64 -1.39
C ALA A 67 13.81 1.29 -0.06
N ALA A 68 12.88 2.15 0.38
CA ALA A 68 12.09 1.89 1.56
C ALA A 68 11.02 0.80 1.34
N LEU A 69 10.61 0.50 0.09
CA LEU A 69 9.74 -0.66 -0.20
C LEU A 69 10.46 -1.99 0.05
N ALA A 70 11.76 -2.04 -0.21
CA ALA A 70 12.57 -3.23 0.02
C ALA A 70 12.71 -3.58 1.51
N THR A 71 12.57 -2.58 2.40
CA THR A 71 12.67 -2.77 3.85
C THR A 71 11.32 -2.99 4.53
N ALA A 72 10.20 -2.83 3.81
CA ALA A 72 8.89 -3.11 4.35
C ALA A 72 8.72 -4.61 4.66
N THR A 73 8.17 -4.93 5.82
CA THR A 73 7.93 -6.31 6.26
C THR A 73 6.44 -6.60 6.41
N THR A 74 5.65 -5.55 6.64
CA THR A 74 4.21 -5.62 6.85
C THR A 74 3.46 -4.65 5.95
N LEU A 75 2.15 -4.83 5.83
CA LEU A 75 1.29 -3.86 5.14
C LEU A 75 1.32 -2.48 5.80
N GLY A 76 1.43 -2.41 7.13
CA GLY A 76 1.57 -1.15 7.87
C GLY A 76 2.85 -0.42 7.49
N ASP A 77 3.95 -1.15 7.26
CA ASP A 77 5.20 -0.55 6.78
C ASP A 77 5.03 0.08 5.41
N LEU A 78 4.31 -0.58 4.49
CA LEU A 78 4.00 -0.04 3.17
C LEU A 78 3.12 1.21 3.25
N ALA A 79 2.05 1.16 4.05
CA ALA A 79 1.16 2.30 4.26
C ALA A 79 1.91 3.54 4.76
N ALA A 80 2.89 3.33 5.65
CA ALA A 80 3.74 4.40 6.17
C ALA A 80 4.69 5.02 5.13
N ARG A 81 4.83 4.44 3.92
CA ARG A 81 5.62 5.02 2.81
C ARG A 81 4.81 5.94 1.90
N LEU A 82 3.50 6.01 2.08
CA LEU A 82 2.64 6.84 1.25
C LEU A 82 2.76 8.31 1.65
N ALA A 83 3.07 9.14 0.66
CA ALA A 83 3.17 10.59 0.80
C ALA A 83 2.32 11.30 -0.27
N PRO A 84 1.75 12.48 0.00
CA PRO A 84 1.05 13.26 -1.01
C PRO A 84 1.99 13.67 -2.16
N ALA A 85 1.54 13.50 -3.40
CA ALA A 85 2.29 13.95 -4.58
C ALA A 85 2.22 15.49 -4.66
N GLY A 86 3.27 16.18 -4.21
CA GLY A 86 3.36 17.64 -4.25
C GLY A 86 3.97 18.32 -3.02
N GLY A 87 4.44 17.57 -2.03
CA GLY A 87 5.10 18.09 -0.82
C GLY A 87 6.61 18.36 -0.94
N ARG A 88 7.11 18.83 -2.10
CA ARG A 88 8.51 19.28 -2.28
C ARG A 88 8.57 20.75 -2.67
#